data_AF-A0A920HSM2-F1
#
_entry.id   AF-A0A920HSM2-F1
#
_cell.length_a   1.000
_cell.length_b   1.000
_cell.length_c   1.000
_cell.angle_alpha   90.00
_cell.angle_beta   90.00
_cell.angle_gamma   90.00
#
_symmetry.space_group_name_H-M   'P 1'
#
loop_
_entity.id
_entity.type
_entity.pdbx_description
1 polymer ?
#
loop_
_entity_poly.entity_id
_entity_poly.type
_entity_poly.pdbx_seq_one_letter_code
_entity_poly.pdbx_strand_id
1 'polypeptide(L)'
;MLRMLSLIILILFFVITIFSTSYDVHLLINGKEPSFSSIGEFWFALSPTSLQISEAVVSRYVDPCSLFISLECDPLLWHPIISSFLLMPSTPTLIIISIFLFWMYRRNIKKKISNYYS
;
A
#
# COMPACT_ATOMS: atom_id res chain seq x y z
N MET A 1 21.43 -2.77 11.55
CA MET A 1 20.38 -1.80 11.22
C MET A 1 19.31 -2.36 10.28
N LEU A 2 19.66 -2.84 9.08
CA LEU A 2 18.68 -3.27 8.05
C LEU A 2 17.65 -4.32 8.53
N ARG A 3 18.03 -5.25 9.41
CA ARG A 3 17.12 -6.25 9.98
C ARG A 3 16.05 -5.65 10.91
N MET A 4 16.44 -4.70 11.76
CA MET A 4 15.51 -4.02 12.67
C MET A 4 14.53 -3.17 11.86
N LEU A 5 15.01 -2.49 10.82
CA LEU A 5 14.18 -1.73 9.91
C LEU A 5 13.14 -2.63 9.20
N SER A 6 13.57 -3.77 8.65
CA SER A 6 12.67 -4.72 8.00
C SER A 6 11.59 -5.27 8.94
N LEU A 7 11.93 -5.46 10.23
CA LEU A 7 11.00 -5.92 11.25
C LEU A 7 9.98 -4.82 11.59
N ILE A 8 10.42 -3.58 11.77
CA ILE A 8 9.54 -2.43 12.04
C ILE A 8 8.54 -2.25 10.89
N ILE A 9 9.00 -2.30 9.64
CA ILE A 9 8.15 -2.20 8.45
C ILE A 9 7.14 -3.36 8.42
N LEU A 10 7.57 -4.59 8.71
CA LEU A 10 6.67 -5.74 8.79
C LEU A 10 5.56 -5.53 9.82
N ILE A 11 5.91 -5.11 11.04
CA ILE A 11 4.92 -4.86 12.10
C ILE A 11 3.92 -3.80 11.65
N LEU A 12 4.40 -2.72 11.04
CA LEU A 12 3.53 -1.64 10.55
C LEU A 12 2.51 -2.16 9.52
N PHE A 13 2.95 -2.93 8.51
CA PHE A 13 2.04 -3.51 7.52
C PHE A 13 1.07 -4.53 8.13
N PHE A 14 1.52 -5.30 9.13
CA PHE A 14 0.66 -6.24 9.84
C PHE A 14 -0.44 -5.52 10.63
N VAL A 15 -0.11 -4.44 11.33
CA VAL A 15 -1.09 -3.62 12.05
C VAL A 15 -2.11 -3.02 11.08
N ILE A 16 -1.67 -2.45 9.95
CA ILE A 16 -2.58 -1.89 8.93
C ILE A 16 -3.50 -2.98 8.36
N THR A 17 -2.99 -4.21 8.18
CA THR A 17 -3.79 -5.35 7.72
C THR A 17 -4.91 -5.69 8.70
N ILE A 18 -4.64 -5.68 10.01
CA ILE A 18 -5.66 -5.91 11.05
C ILE A 18 -6.74 -4.82 11.02
N PHE A 19 -6.33 -3.55 10.84
CA PHE A 19 -7.31 -2.47 10.71
C PHE A 19 -8.16 -2.64 9.44
N SER A 20 -7.56 -2.98 8.31
CA SER A 20 -8.25 -3.24 7.05
C SER A 20 -9.30 -4.36 7.17
N THR A 21 -8.92 -5.49 7.78
CA THR A 21 -9.86 -6.61 7.99
C THR A 21 -10.99 -6.23 8.93
N SER A 22 -10.69 -5.48 10.01
CA SER A 22 -11.72 -5.02 10.94
C SER A 22 -12.74 -4.09 10.27
N TYR A 23 -12.28 -3.24 9.33
CA TYR A 23 -13.13 -2.35 8.56
C TYR A 23 -14.04 -3.11 7.59
N ASP A 24 -13.50 -4.09 6.86
CA ASP A 24 -14.28 -4.94 5.95
C ASP A 24 -15.34 -5.74 6.74
N VAL A 25 -14.99 -6.28 7.92
CA VAL A 25 -15.94 -6.97 8.81
C VAL A 25 -17.03 -6.03 9.32
N HIS A 26 -16.66 -4.80 9.69
CA HIS A 26 -17.64 -3.80 10.11
C HIS A 26 -18.61 -3.45 8.97
N LEU A 27 -18.15 -3.34 7.73
CA LEU A 27 -19.01 -3.13 6.56
C LEU A 27 -19.96 -4.31 6.30
N LEU A 28 -19.45 -5.55 6.43
CA LEU A 28 -20.26 -6.77 6.33
C LEU A 28 -21.39 -6.80 7.36
N ILE A 29 -21.10 -6.45 8.62
CA ILE A 29 -22.08 -6.43 9.71
C ILE A 29 -23.16 -5.36 9.46
N ASN A 30 -22.81 -4.24 8.85
CA ASN A 30 -23.75 -3.17 8.51
C ASN A 30 -24.61 -3.47 7.26
N GLY A 31 -24.56 -4.69 6.74
CA GLY A 31 -25.43 -5.14 5.65
C GLY A 31 -24.89 -4.82 4.25
N LYS A 32 -23.61 -4.45 4.11
CA LYS A 32 -22.97 -4.36 2.80
C LYS A 32 -22.74 -5.77 2.25
N GLU A 33 -22.91 -5.95 0.95
CA GLU A 33 -22.64 -7.22 0.28
C GLU A 33 -21.19 -7.69 0.51
N PRO A 34 -20.94 -9.00 0.55
CA PRO A 34 -19.63 -9.55 0.80
C PRO A 34 -18.63 -9.19 -0.29
N SER A 35 -17.91 -8.11 -0.04
CA SER A 35 -16.94 -7.49 -0.93
C SER A 35 -15.80 -6.90 -0.11
N PHE A 36 -14.59 -6.93 -0.66
CA PHE A 36 -13.45 -6.26 -0.05
C PHE A 36 -13.49 -4.78 -0.40
N SER A 37 -13.28 -3.91 0.59
CA SER A 37 -13.09 -2.48 0.32
C SER A 37 -11.86 -2.26 -0.56
N SER A 38 -11.92 -1.23 -1.39
CA SER A 38 -10.74 -0.80 -2.16
C SER A 38 -9.75 -0.08 -1.24
N ILE A 39 -8.46 -0.03 -1.61
CA ILE A 39 -7.45 0.76 -0.89
C ILE A 39 -7.87 2.23 -0.76
N GLY A 40 -8.45 2.79 -1.82
CA GLY A 40 -8.93 4.16 -1.85
C GLY A 40 -10.08 4.38 -0.87
N GLU A 41 -11.07 3.50 -0.84
CA GLU A 41 -12.20 3.57 0.10
C GLU A 41 -11.73 3.45 1.55
N PHE A 42 -10.85 2.48 1.84
CA PHE A 42 -10.27 2.31 3.16
C PHE A 42 -9.47 3.55 3.61
N TRP A 43 -8.60 4.08 2.75
CA TRP A 43 -7.80 5.26 3.07
C TRP A 43 -8.67 6.52 3.23
N PHE A 44 -9.67 6.70 2.36
CA PHE A 44 -10.63 7.81 2.48
C PHE A 44 -11.40 7.74 3.80
N ALA A 45 -11.82 6.55 4.22
CA ALA A 45 -12.50 6.34 5.50
C ALA A 45 -11.61 6.66 6.71
N LEU A 46 -10.29 6.44 6.62
CA LEU A 46 -9.34 6.79 7.68
C LEU A 46 -9.03 8.30 7.71
N SER A 47 -8.71 8.90 6.55
CA SER A 47 -8.33 10.31 6.46
C SER A 47 -8.57 10.84 5.04
N PRO A 48 -9.70 11.52 4.80
CA PRO A 48 -10.01 12.06 3.48
C PRO A 48 -9.07 13.20 3.09
N THR A 49 -8.63 14.01 4.06
CA THR A 49 -7.71 15.12 3.84
C THR A 49 -6.33 14.64 3.39
N SER A 50 -5.83 13.54 3.96
CA SER A 50 -4.56 12.94 3.56
C SER A 50 -4.60 12.45 2.11
N LEU A 51 -5.71 11.86 1.68
CA LEU A 51 -5.90 11.41 0.30
C LEU A 51 -5.90 12.60 -0.69
N GLN A 52 -6.65 13.66 -0.38
CA GLN A 52 -6.73 14.86 -1.22
C GLN A 52 -5.40 15.61 -1.33
N ILE A 53 -4.66 15.71 -0.22
CA ILE A 53 -3.33 16.33 -0.21
C ILE A 53 -2.36 15.48 -1.03
N SER A 54 -2.42 14.15 -0.90
CA SER A 54 -1.57 13.24 -1.67
C SER A 54 -1.84 13.38 -3.18
N GLU A 55 -3.10 13.46 -3.59
CA GLU A 55 -3.48 13.70 -4.99
C GLU A 55 -2.92 15.04 -5.51
N ALA A 56 -3.05 16.12 -4.74
CA ALA A 56 -2.56 17.45 -5.10
C ALA A 56 -1.02 17.56 -5.13
N VAL A 57 -0.32 16.84 -4.25
CA VAL A 57 1.16 16.80 -4.23
C VAL A 57 1.67 15.99 -5.41
N VAL A 58 1.11 14.80 -5.61
CA VAL A 58 1.62 13.87 -6.61
C VAL A 58 1.31 14.40 -8.03
N SER A 59 0.17 15.05 -8.27
CA SER A 59 -0.13 15.75 -9.53
C SER A 59 0.83 16.91 -9.83
N ARG A 60 1.33 17.62 -8.81
CA ARG A 60 2.29 18.73 -9.01
C ARG A 60 3.73 18.29 -9.22
N TYR A 61 4.17 17.23 -8.52
CA TYR A 61 5.60 16.92 -8.41
C TYR A 61 6.03 15.60 -9.07
N VAL A 62 5.09 14.68 -9.31
CA VAL A 62 5.39 13.36 -9.89
C VAL A 62 4.95 13.28 -11.34
N ASP A 63 4.01 14.12 -11.79
CA ASP A 63 3.62 14.20 -13.19
C ASP A 63 4.64 15.06 -13.99
N PRO A 64 5.53 14.44 -14.80
CA PRO A 64 6.48 15.19 -15.61
C PRO A 64 5.80 16.00 -16.71
N CYS A 65 4.56 15.68 -17.08
CA CYS A 65 3.81 16.42 -18.10
C CYS A 65 3.34 17.79 -17.57
N SER A 66 3.09 17.90 -16.25
CA SER A 66 2.82 19.19 -15.59
C SER A 66 4.08 20.06 -15.46
N LEU A 67 5.27 19.44 -15.41
CA LEU A 67 6.57 20.12 -15.23
C LEU A 67 7.24 20.51 -16.55
N PHE A 68 7.03 19.77 -17.64
CA PHE A 68 7.63 20.01 -18.95
C PHE A 68 6.55 20.21 -20.01
N ILE A 69 6.19 21.47 -20.26
CA ILE A 69 5.21 21.91 -21.29
C ILE A 69 5.62 21.46 -22.71
N SER A 70 6.88 21.05 -22.89
CA SER A 70 7.47 20.58 -24.15
C SER A 70 7.14 19.11 -24.48
N LEU A 71 6.62 18.33 -23.53
CA LEU A 71 6.05 17.01 -23.79
C LEU A 71 4.55 17.21 -23.96
N GLU A 72 4.06 17.22 -25.20
CA GLU A 72 2.62 17.29 -25.57
C GLU A 72 1.88 16.01 -25.14
N CYS A 73 1.95 15.67 -23.86
CA CYS A 73 1.30 14.52 -23.28
C CYS A 73 0.00 14.94 -22.62
N ASP A 74 -1.10 14.29 -23.01
CA ASP A 74 -2.30 14.20 -22.17
C ASP A 74 -1.90 13.69 -20.76
N PRO A 75 -2.59 14.08 -19.68
CA PRO A 75 -2.32 13.68 -18.27
C PRO A 75 -2.58 12.17 -18.00
N LEU A 76 -2.21 11.32 -18.96
CA LEU A 76 -2.75 10.00 -19.21
C LEU A 76 -2.00 8.88 -18.49
N LEU A 77 -0.77 9.11 -18.02
CA LEU A 77 -0.01 8.06 -17.33
C LEU A 77 -0.26 8.07 -15.82
N TRP A 78 -0.48 9.24 -15.25
CA TRP A 78 -0.59 9.42 -13.80
C TRP A 78 -1.94 8.93 -13.25
N HIS A 79 -3.05 9.37 -13.87
CA HIS A 79 -4.40 9.04 -13.41
C HIS A 79 -4.76 7.55 -13.47
N PRO A 80 -4.48 6.76 -14.53
CA PRO A 80 -4.88 5.35 -14.56
C PRO A 80 -4.02 4.47 -13.65
N ILE A 81 -2.74 4.79 -13.44
CA ILE A 81 -1.85 3.96 -12.61
C ILE A 81 -2.22 4.10 -11.13
N ILE A 82 -2.40 5.32 -10.65
CA ILE A 82 -2.75 5.57 -9.24
C ILE A 82 -4.19 5.15 -8.96
N SER A 83 -5.14 5.43 -9.87
CA SER A 83 -6.50 4.94 -9.71
C SER A 83 -6.56 3.42 -9.70
N SER A 84 -5.78 2.73 -10.54
CA SER A 84 -5.67 1.26 -10.51
C SER A 84 -5.17 0.76 -9.17
N PHE A 85 -4.16 1.42 -8.58
CA PHE A 85 -3.65 1.07 -7.25
C PHE A 85 -4.69 1.29 -6.15
N LEU A 86 -5.41 2.41 -6.19
CA LEU A 86 -6.46 2.71 -5.22
C LEU A 86 -7.66 1.76 -5.34
N LEU A 87 -7.96 1.26 -6.53
CA LEU A 87 -9.04 0.31 -6.78
C LEU A 87 -8.71 -1.13 -6.37
N MET A 88 -7.44 -1.44 -6.10
CA MET A 88 -7.09 -2.79 -5.64
C MET A 88 -7.77 -3.11 -4.30
N PRO A 89 -8.17 -4.36 -4.08
CA PRO A 89 -8.79 -4.78 -2.83
C PRO A 89 -7.79 -4.67 -1.67
N SER A 90 -8.16 -3.94 -0.62
CA SER A 90 -7.27 -3.49 0.45
C SER A 90 -6.70 -4.64 1.28
N THR A 91 -7.58 -5.43 1.86
CA THR A 91 -7.22 -6.56 2.72
C THR A 91 -6.33 -7.59 2.03
N PRO A 92 -6.67 -8.15 0.85
CA PRO A 92 -5.83 -9.16 0.21
C PRO A 92 -4.48 -8.62 -0.26
N THR A 93 -4.41 -7.36 -0.75
CA THR A 93 -3.13 -6.77 -1.15
C THR A 93 -2.19 -6.58 0.04
N LEU A 94 -2.70 -6.07 1.16
CA LEU A 94 -1.92 -5.88 2.39
C LEU A 94 -1.45 -7.22 2.99
N ILE A 95 -2.27 -8.27 2.91
CA ILE A 95 -1.89 -9.64 3.31
C ILE A 95 -0.74 -10.16 2.43
N ILE A 96 -0.86 -10.05 1.11
CA ILE A 96 0.18 -10.52 0.17
C ILE A 96 1.50 -9.81 0.45
N ILE A 97 1.48 -8.48 0.64
CA ILE A 97 2.68 -7.69 0.96
C ILE A 97 3.27 -8.12 2.32
N SER A 98 2.43 -8.32 3.33
CA SER A 98 2.87 -8.76 4.66
C SER A 98 3.55 -10.14 4.62
N ILE A 99 2.97 -11.09 3.87
CA ILE A 99 3.55 -12.43 3.67
C ILE A 99 4.88 -12.34 2.92
N PHE A 100 4.96 -11.51 1.88
CA PHE A 100 6.18 -11.31 1.10
C PHE A 100 7.31 -10.73 1.97
N LEU A 101 7.02 -9.68 2.75
CA LEU A 101 7.97 -9.08 3.69
C LEU A 101 8.42 -10.09 4.76
N PHE A 102 7.50 -10.89 5.30
CA PHE A 102 7.83 -11.93 6.27
C PHE A 102 8.78 -12.98 5.68
N TRP A 103 8.52 -13.39 4.44
CA TRP A 103 9.36 -14.36 3.73
C TRP A 103 10.75 -13.80 3.44
N MET A 104 10.86 -12.54 3.00
CA MET A 104 12.15 -11.87 2.85
C MET A 104 12.92 -11.78 4.17
N TYR A 105 12.24 -11.40 5.26
CA TYR A 105 12.83 -11.36 6.59
C TYR A 105 13.39 -12.73 7.00
N ARG A 106 12.61 -13.80 6.80
CA ARG A 106 13.03 -15.18 7.10
C ARG A 106 14.22 -15.61 6.25
N ARG A 107 14.25 -15.27 4.96
CA ARG A 107 15.39 -15.55 4.06
C ARG A 107 16.68 -14.89 4.55
N ASN A 108 16.60 -13.63 4.99
CA ASN A 108 17.75 -12.89 5.51
C ASN A 108 18.32 -13.53 6.80
N ILE A 109 17.47 -14.08 7.67
CA ILE A 109 17.92 -14.81 8.86
C ILE A 109 18.65 -16.10 8.46
N LYS A 110 18.08 -16.90 7.56
CA LYS A 110 18.68 -18.17 7.13
C LYS A 110 20.06 -17.98 6.50
N LYS A 111 20.22 -16.97 5.63
CA LYS A 111 21.53 -16.63 5.02
C LYS A 111 22.58 -16.31 6.07
N LYS A 112 22.21 -15.55 7.10
CA LYS A 112 23.14 -15.20 8.18
C LYS A 112 23.60 -16.43 8.96
N ILE A 113 22.68 -17.33 9.29
CA ILE A 113 22.98 -18.58 10.02
C ILE A 113 23.96 -19.43 9.21
N SER A 114 23.72 -19.60 7.90
CA SER A 114 24.62 -20.36 7.01
C SER A 114 26.05 -19.81 7.03
N ASN A 115 26.22 -18.48 7.00
CA ASN A 115 27.54 -17.84 7.03
C ASN A 115 28.28 -18.00 8.36
N TYR A 116 27.62 -18.38 9.46
CA TYR A 116 28.30 -18.65 10.74
C TYR A 116 28.85 -20.08 10.84
N TYR A 117 28.34 -20.99 10.02
CA TYR A 117 28.75 -22.41 10.02
C TYR A 117 29.67 -22.77 8.84
N SER A 118 30.05 -21.80 8.02
CA SER A 118 31.07 -21.91 6.96
C SER A 118 32.32 -21.16 7.38
#